data_AF-H0Q3D7-F1
#
_entry.id   AF-H0Q3D7-F1
#
_cell.length_a   1.000
_cell.length_b   1.000
_cell.length_c   1.000
_cell.angle_alpha   90.00
_cell.angle_beta   90.00
_cell.angle_gamma   90.00
#
_symmetry.space_group_name_H-M   'P 1'
#
loop_
_entity.id
_entity.type
_entity.pdbx_description
1 polymer ?
#
loop_
_entity_poly.entity_id
_entity_poly.type
_entity_poly.pdbx_seq_one_letter_code
_entity_poly.pdbx_strand_id
1 'polypeptide(L)'
;MRRGFHIALLLAAGLQTALSPATAAAEVPAVNIRVEGEGWGTATHEEIEGLLYSVAEQLLSSSAASLNRPIVVTHESGSPVTLFKKGGSGEYRVQLSATNRGWAQYAYQFGHEFCHIMSNYDVRGDDPARRENQWFEEALCEAAGVHALRSMAERWETEAPFPSWESYAPRLRSYADRLLSEPHRQLPPGVSPQGWLQTQLPTMSHNPYLRDDNEVVANLLLPLFEQSRENWSALRYLNLAPAGAGTDLAEYVRQWRRSAPTEHRAFIDSVAQMLGVPAETGVGVAGGVASTAAY
;
A
#
# COMPACT_ATOMS: atom_id res chain seq x y z
N MET A 1 -35.29 76.92 19.99
CA MET A 1 -36.17 75.95 19.31
C MET A 1 -35.44 74.60 19.25
N ARG A 2 -36.15 73.52 19.59
CA ARG A 2 -35.77 72.09 19.59
C ARG A 2 -34.99 71.53 20.80
N ARG A 3 -35.63 70.49 21.35
CA ARG A 3 -35.31 69.60 22.48
C ARG A 3 -34.22 68.60 22.08
N GLY A 4 -33.47 68.09 23.06
CA GLY A 4 -32.62 66.91 22.89
C GLY A 4 -32.48 66.14 24.20
N PHE A 5 -33.00 64.91 24.21
CA PHE A 5 -32.91 63.91 25.27
C PHE A 5 -31.46 63.45 25.47
N HIS A 6 -31.00 63.34 26.71
CA HIS A 6 -29.81 62.54 27.05
C HIS A 6 -30.27 61.12 27.43
N ILE A 7 -30.12 60.18 26.51
CA ILE A 7 -30.22 58.75 26.76
C ILE A 7 -28.81 58.21 26.98
N ALA A 8 -28.67 57.47 28.09
CA ALA A 8 -27.45 56.80 28.52
C ALA A 8 -26.97 55.77 27.48
N LEU A 9 -25.65 55.70 27.28
CA LEU A 9 -25.01 54.56 26.62
C LEU A 9 -24.13 53.84 27.65
N LEU A 10 -24.50 52.59 27.91
CA LEU A 10 -23.79 51.64 28.76
C LEU A 10 -22.44 51.26 28.13
N LEU A 11 -21.38 51.37 28.92
CA LEU A 11 -20.07 50.77 28.65
C LEU A 11 -20.15 49.27 28.97
N ALA A 12 -20.17 48.43 27.94
CA ALA A 12 -19.85 47.00 28.06
C ALA A 12 -18.51 46.77 27.37
N ALA A 13 -17.41 46.80 28.13
CA ALA A 13 -16.10 46.36 27.64
C ALA A 13 -16.00 44.85 27.86
N GLY A 14 -16.19 44.08 26.78
CA GLY A 14 -16.01 42.64 26.77
C GLY A 14 -14.55 42.24 26.90
N LEU A 15 -14.27 41.26 27.75
CA LEU A 15 -12.99 40.56 27.81
C LEU A 15 -12.80 39.78 26.50
N GLN A 16 -11.88 40.22 25.64
CA GLN A 16 -11.39 39.41 24.53
C GLN A 16 -10.29 38.50 25.06
N THR A 17 -10.65 37.25 25.36
CA THR A 17 -9.68 36.16 25.51
C THR A 17 -9.06 35.88 24.15
N ALA A 18 -7.82 36.35 23.94
CA ALA A 18 -7.02 35.95 22.80
C ALA A 18 -6.72 34.44 22.90
N LEU A 19 -7.40 33.64 22.08
CA LEU A 19 -6.99 32.27 21.81
C LEU A 19 -5.70 32.34 20.99
N SER A 20 -4.58 32.02 21.61
CA SER A 20 -3.35 31.74 20.87
C SER A 20 -3.61 30.58 19.91
N PRO A 21 -3.20 30.67 18.63
CA PRO A 21 -3.27 29.51 17.75
C PRO A 21 -2.34 28.44 18.32
N ALA A 22 -2.91 27.29 18.68
CA ALA A 22 -2.14 26.10 18.96
C ALA A 22 -1.26 25.83 17.74
N THR A 23 0.05 25.90 17.93
CA THR A 23 1.01 25.43 16.93
C THR A 23 0.75 23.94 16.79
N ALA A 24 0.14 23.53 15.67
CA ALA A 24 0.06 22.12 15.32
C ALA A 24 1.50 21.59 15.31
N ALA A 25 1.84 20.71 16.26
CA ALA A 25 3.11 20.04 16.24
C ALA A 25 3.20 19.30 14.90
N ALA A 26 4.25 19.56 14.12
CA ALA A 26 4.49 18.86 12.87
C ALA A 26 4.51 17.35 13.18
N GLU A 27 3.55 16.62 12.61
CA GLU A 27 3.46 15.18 12.75
C GLU A 27 4.74 14.58 12.15
N VAL A 28 5.46 13.74 12.92
CA VAL A 28 6.67 13.11 12.42
C VAL A 28 6.26 12.15 11.30
N PRO A 29 6.81 12.26 10.08
CA PRO A 29 6.40 11.41 8.97
C PRO A 29 6.53 9.94 9.33
N ALA A 30 5.50 9.14 9.03
CA ALA A 30 5.49 7.69 9.28
C ALA A 30 6.58 6.94 8.49
N VAL A 31 7.23 7.60 7.52
CA VAL A 31 8.35 7.09 6.73
C VAL A 31 9.37 8.20 6.54
N ASN A 32 10.63 7.82 6.33
CA ASN A 32 11.69 8.76 5.95
C ASN A 32 12.21 8.37 4.58
N ILE A 33 11.90 9.18 3.57
CA ILE A 33 12.27 8.98 2.17
C ILE A 33 13.31 10.03 1.78
N ARG A 34 14.40 9.58 1.16
CA ARG A 34 15.46 10.45 0.62
C ARG A 34 15.74 10.08 -0.83
N VAL A 35 15.77 11.08 -1.70
CA VAL A 35 16.14 10.91 -3.11
C VAL A 35 17.60 11.30 -3.28
N GLU A 36 18.39 10.41 -3.88
CA GLU A 36 19.83 10.60 -4.03
C GLU A 36 20.26 10.35 -5.49
N GLY A 37 21.48 10.79 -5.80
CA GLY A 37 22.12 10.56 -7.09
C GLY A 37 21.60 11.44 -8.23
N GLU A 38 22.13 11.20 -9.41
CA GLU A 38 21.83 11.92 -10.65
C GLU A 38 20.94 11.09 -11.58
N GLY A 39 20.56 11.64 -12.75
CA GLY A 39 19.82 10.91 -13.78
C GLY A 39 18.31 11.18 -13.81
N TRP A 40 17.81 11.99 -12.88
CA TRP A 40 16.39 12.36 -12.77
C TRP A 40 15.89 13.32 -13.88
N GLY A 41 16.78 13.81 -14.74
CA GLY A 41 16.45 14.75 -15.81
C GLY A 41 16.06 16.12 -15.26
N THR A 42 14.85 16.60 -15.60
CA THR A 42 14.38 17.95 -15.22
C THR A 42 13.67 18.05 -13.88
N ALA A 43 13.45 16.93 -13.19
CA ALA A 43 12.86 16.91 -11.85
C ALA A 43 13.93 17.11 -10.77
N THR A 44 13.59 17.88 -9.74
CA THR A 44 14.47 18.05 -8.57
C THR A 44 14.27 16.91 -7.56
N HIS A 45 15.25 16.69 -6.68
CA HIS A 45 15.10 15.73 -5.58
C HIS A 45 13.90 16.08 -4.68
N GLU A 46 13.69 17.36 -4.38
CA GLU A 46 12.56 17.84 -3.58
C GLU A 46 11.20 17.54 -4.22
N GLU A 47 11.06 17.75 -5.54
CA GLU A 47 9.85 17.38 -6.28
C GLU A 47 9.62 15.86 -6.17
N ILE A 48 10.67 15.05 -6.36
CA ILE A 48 10.53 13.59 -6.31
C ILE A 48 10.17 13.15 -4.88
N GLU A 49 10.86 13.62 -3.85
CA GLU A 49 10.56 13.29 -2.46
C GLU A 49 9.11 13.61 -2.11
N GLY A 50 8.62 14.81 -2.40
CA GLY A 50 7.22 15.19 -2.15
C GLY A 50 6.22 14.28 -2.85
N LEU A 51 6.55 13.84 -4.07
CA LEU A 51 5.76 12.84 -4.80
C LEU A 51 5.77 11.48 -4.10
N LEU A 52 6.93 10.98 -3.67
CA LEU A 52 7.06 9.67 -3.03
C LEU A 52 6.39 9.63 -1.65
N TYR A 53 6.43 10.75 -0.91
CA TYR A 53 5.63 10.90 0.31
C TYR A 53 4.13 10.81 0.02
N SER A 54 3.66 11.46 -1.07
CA SER A 54 2.24 11.37 -1.47
C SER A 54 1.80 9.94 -1.77
N VAL A 55 2.69 9.14 -2.39
CA VAL A 55 2.44 7.71 -2.64
C VAL A 55 2.36 6.94 -1.32
N ALA A 56 3.35 7.11 -0.43
CA ALA A 56 3.39 6.43 0.85
C ALA A 56 2.15 6.72 1.70
N GLU A 57 1.64 7.96 1.70
CA GLU A 57 0.40 8.35 2.38
C GLU A 57 -0.86 7.63 1.88
N GLN A 58 -0.88 7.15 0.63
CA GLN A 58 -2.02 6.39 0.12
C GLN A 58 -2.03 4.96 0.65
N LEU A 59 -0.84 4.40 0.89
CA LEU A 59 -0.66 2.99 1.28
C LEU A 59 -0.51 2.81 2.80
N LEU A 60 -0.08 3.84 3.53
CA LEU A 60 -0.01 3.84 4.98
C LEU A 60 -1.33 4.31 5.58
N SER A 61 -1.88 3.54 6.52
CA SER A 61 -2.97 4.03 7.37
C SER A 61 -2.41 4.78 8.58
N SER A 62 -3.23 5.64 9.18
CA SER A 62 -2.89 6.34 10.43
C SER A 62 -2.66 5.39 11.62
N SER A 63 -3.17 4.16 11.53
CA SER A 63 -2.95 3.10 12.53
C SER A 63 -1.67 2.30 12.31
N ALA A 64 -1.01 2.46 11.15
CA ALA A 64 0.21 1.73 10.84
C ALA A 64 1.39 2.29 11.63
N ALA A 65 2.14 1.41 12.29
CA ALA A 65 3.41 1.80 12.90
C ALA A 65 4.36 2.34 11.80
N SER A 66 5.05 3.43 12.11
CA SER A 66 6.05 4.04 11.22
C SER A 66 7.09 3.01 10.76
N LEU A 67 7.54 3.09 9.51
CA LEU A 67 8.72 2.34 9.10
C LEU A 67 9.92 2.89 9.88
N ASN A 68 10.59 2.01 10.62
CA ASN A 68 11.67 2.36 11.53
C ASN A 68 13.02 2.59 10.82
N ARG A 69 13.05 2.52 9.49
CA ARG A 69 14.25 2.65 8.66
C ARG A 69 13.99 3.58 7.49
N PRO A 70 14.98 4.39 7.11
CA PRO A 70 14.84 5.27 5.95
C PRO A 70 14.83 4.47 4.65
N ILE A 71 14.26 5.07 3.61
CA ILE A 71 14.20 4.59 2.24
C ILE A 71 15.02 5.55 1.39
N VAL A 72 16.09 5.04 0.79
CA VAL A 72 16.91 5.79 -0.17
C VAL A 72 16.49 5.40 -1.58
N VAL A 73 16.14 6.38 -2.38
CA VAL A 73 15.64 6.20 -3.74
C VAL A 73 16.65 6.80 -4.73
N THR A 74 17.08 5.99 -5.70
CA THR A 74 18.07 6.38 -6.72
C THR A 74 17.53 6.11 -8.12
N HIS A 75 18.03 6.81 -9.12
CA HIS A 75 17.67 6.54 -10.51
C HIS A 75 18.50 5.39 -11.09
N GLU A 76 17.85 4.49 -11.83
CA GLU A 76 18.50 3.48 -12.67
C GLU A 76 17.70 3.29 -13.97
N SER A 77 18.39 3.11 -15.09
CA SER A 77 17.76 2.98 -16.42
C SER A 77 17.01 1.66 -16.65
N GLY A 78 17.17 0.69 -15.74
CA GLY A 78 16.56 -0.64 -15.81
C GLY A 78 15.12 -0.69 -15.30
N SER A 79 14.66 -1.91 -15.01
CA SER A 79 13.39 -2.09 -14.30
C SER A 79 13.49 -1.51 -12.88
N PRO A 80 12.42 -0.86 -12.38
CA PRO A 80 12.33 -0.50 -10.97
C PRO A 80 12.56 -1.71 -10.08
N VAL A 81 13.20 -1.48 -8.93
CA VAL A 81 13.52 -2.57 -8.01
C VAL A 81 13.80 -2.08 -6.60
N THR A 82 13.27 -2.80 -5.62
CA THR A 82 13.66 -2.74 -4.22
C THR A 82 14.80 -3.72 -3.98
N LEU A 83 15.99 -3.20 -3.70
CA LEU A 83 17.16 -4.04 -3.51
C LEU A 83 17.02 -4.86 -2.22
N PHE A 84 17.24 -6.17 -2.33
CA PHE A 84 17.28 -7.07 -1.17
C PHE A 84 18.33 -6.63 -0.15
N LYS A 85 19.51 -6.24 -0.63
CA LYS A 85 20.59 -5.74 0.22
C LYS A 85 20.29 -4.32 0.70
N LYS A 86 20.13 -4.18 2.02
CA LYS A 86 20.10 -2.88 2.72
C LYS A 86 21.38 -2.09 2.50
N GLY A 87 21.29 -0.77 2.62
CA GLY A 87 22.49 0.06 2.63
C GLY A 87 23.27 -0.04 3.95
N GLY A 88 24.40 0.68 4.00
CA GLY A 88 25.38 0.54 5.09
C GLY A 88 24.85 0.91 6.48
N SER A 89 23.78 1.71 6.53
CA SER A 89 23.10 2.12 7.77
C SER A 89 21.80 1.36 8.01
N GLY A 90 21.53 0.32 7.22
CA GLY A 90 20.33 -0.51 7.32
C GLY A 90 19.12 0.02 6.55
N GLU A 91 19.28 1.08 5.75
CA GLU A 91 18.24 1.70 4.92
C GLU A 91 17.71 0.75 3.84
N TYR A 92 16.42 0.89 3.52
CA TYR A 92 15.85 0.33 2.30
C TYR A 92 16.41 1.08 1.09
N ARG A 93 16.62 0.38 -0.03
CA ARG A 93 17.15 0.96 -1.26
C ARG A 93 16.22 0.64 -2.42
N VAL A 94 15.71 1.68 -3.07
CA VAL A 94 14.80 1.56 -4.21
C VAL A 94 15.44 2.21 -5.42
N GLN A 95 15.35 1.56 -6.56
CA GLN A 95 15.75 2.09 -7.85
C GLN A 95 14.51 2.33 -8.71
N LEU A 96 14.40 3.52 -9.30
CA LEU A 96 13.31 3.89 -10.20
C LEU A 96 13.90 4.31 -11.56
N SER A 97 13.13 4.10 -12.63
CA SER A 97 13.52 4.51 -13.99
C SER A 97 12.70 5.68 -14.53
N ALA A 98 11.72 6.15 -13.77
CA ALA A 98 11.03 7.38 -14.08
C ALA A 98 12.01 8.56 -14.12
N THR A 99 11.80 9.46 -15.08
CA THR A 99 12.64 10.66 -15.28
C THR A 99 11.76 11.88 -15.53
N ASN A 100 12.37 13.06 -15.43
CA ASN A 100 11.71 14.34 -15.65
C ASN A 100 10.48 14.49 -14.75
N ARG A 101 9.51 15.30 -15.15
CA ARG A 101 8.21 15.47 -14.46
C ARG A 101 7.19 14.39 -14.84
N GLY A 102 7.65 13.14 -15.01
CA GLY A 102 6.83 11.97 -15.33
C GLY A 102 6.10 11.41 -14.10
N TRP A 103 5.38 12.25 -13.34
CA TRP A 103 4.86 11.91 -12.00
C TRP A 103 4.02 10.64 -11.94
N ALA A 104 3.24 10.36 -12.99
CA ALA A 104 2.47 9.12 -13.05
C ALA A 104 3.38 7.88 -13.07
N GLN A 105 4.52 7.93 -13.75
CA GLN A 105 5.47 6.82 -13.78
C GLN A 105 6.15 6.63 -12.41
N TYR A 106 6.59 7.71 -11.76
CA TYR A 106 7.15 7.61 -10.41
C TYR A 106 6.14 7.04 -9.42
N ALA A 107 4.88 7.51 -9.44
CA ALA A 107 3.84 7.04 -8.54
C ALA A 107 3.56 5.54 -8.71
N TYR A 108 3.44 5.09 -9.96
CA TYR A 108 3.23 3.69 -10.29
C TYR A 108 4.42 2.81 -9.86
N GLN A 109 5.65 3.20 -10.23
CA GLN A 109 6.85 2.44 -9.92
C GLN A 109 7.13 2.40 -8.42
N PHE A 110 7.11 3.55 -7.75
CA PHE A 110 7.37 3.58 -6.32
C PHE A 110 6.25 2.93 -5.50
N GLY A 111 4.98 3.03 -5.90
CA GLY A 111 3.89 2.32 -5.23
C GLY A 111 4.10 0.81 -5.23
N HIS A 112 4.58 0.26 -6.35
CA HIS A 112 4.97 -1.14 -6.46
C HIS A 112 6.14 -1.49 -5.52
N GLU A 113 7.24 -0.75 -5.60
CA GLU A 113 8.43 -1.00 -4.79
C GLU A 113 8.20 -0.81 -3.28
N PHE A 114 7.39 0.19 -2.93
CA PHE A 114 7.02 0.46 -1.55
C PHE A 114 6.15 -0.68 -0.98
N CYS A 115 5.32 -1.33 -1.79
CA CYS A 115 4.59 -2.52 -1.37
C CYS A 115 5.53 -3.66 -0.94
N HIS A 116 6.64 -3.90 -1.66
CA HIS A 116 7.63 -4.91 -1.24
C HIS A 116 8.21 -4.59 0.14
N ILE A 117 8.53 -3.32 0.38
CA ILE A 117 9.00 -2.87 1.70
C ILE A 117 7.94 -3.15 2.77
N MET A 118 6.68 -2.79 2.51
CA MET A 118 5.57 -3.03 3.44
C MET A 118 5.32 -4.52 3.69
N SER A 119 5.56 -5.37 2.69
CA SER A 119 5.30 -6.81 2.76
C SER A 119 6.45 -7.64 3.31
N ASN A 120 7.44 -7.00 3.93
CA ASN A 120 8.61 -7.65 4.55
C ASN A 120 9.40 -8.54 3.56
N TYR A 121 9.59 -8.07 2.32
CA TYR A 121 10.34 -8.77 1.26
C TYR A 121 11.73 -9.27 1.71
N ASP A 122 12.35 -8.61 2.68
CA ASP A 122 13.68 -8.92 3.21
C ASP A 122 13.67 -10.03 4.27
N VAL A 123 12.55 -10.22 4.98
CA VAL A 123 12.37 -11.34 5.93
C VAL A 123 12.18 -12.66 5.19
N ARG A 124 11.58 -12.62 4.00
CA ARG A 124 11.42 -13.77 3.11
C ARG A 124 12.75 -14.48 2.80
N GLY A 125 13.82 -13.72 2.61
CA GLY A 125 15.12 -14.26 2.22
C GLY A 125 15.07 -15.11 0.94
N ASP A 126 16.06 -16.00 0.81
CA ASP A 126 16.14 -17.00 -0.27
C ASP A 126 15.30 -18.26 0.05
N ASP A 127 14.29 -18.19 0.93
CA ASP A 127 13.45 -19.34 1.31
C ASP A 127 12.72 -19.90 0.06
N PRO A 128 13.10 -21.10 -0.43
CA PRO A 128 12.53 -21.64 -1.66
C PRO A 128 11.01 -21.84 -1.58
N ALA A 129 10.49 -22.19 -0.40
CA ALA A 129 9.05 -22.39 -0.19
C ALA A 129 8.24 -21.10 -0.37
N ARG A 130 8.86 -19.94 -0.11
CA ARG A 130 8.22 -18.63 -0.32
C ARG A 130 8.37 -18.12 -1.74
N ARG A 131 9.42 -18.55 -2.46
CA ARG A 131 9.57 -18.20 -3.88
C ARG A 131 8.40 -18.73 -4.71
N GLU A 132 7.83 -19.87 -4.34
CA GLU A 132 6.65 -20.47 -5.00
C GLU A 132 5.36 -19.65 -4.85
N ASN A 133 5.31 -18.74 -3.88
CA ASN A 133 4.17 -17.84 -3.63
C ASN A 133 4.53 -16.36 -3.88
N GLN A 134 5.75 -16.06 -4.34
CA GLN A 134 6.19 -14.69 -4.60
C GLN A 134 5.32 -14.01 -5.67
N TRP A 135 4.77 -14.76 -6.63
CA TRP A 135 3.85 -14.22 -7.63
C TRP A 135 2.65 -13.47 -7.03
N PHE A 136 2.21 -13.88 -5.83
CA PHE A 136 1.11 -13.23 -5.13
C PHE A 136 1.56 -11.90 -4.54
N GLU A 137 2.79 -11.82 -4.03
CA GLU A 137 3.42 -10.55 -3.61
C GLU A 137 3.57 -9.59 -4.79
N GLU A 138 4.06 -10.06 -5.94
CA GLU A 138 4.17 -9.26 -7.17
C GLU A 138 2.80 -8.71 -7.62
N ALA A 139 1.74 -9.53 -7.54
CA ALA A 139 0.37 -9.11 -7.87
C ALA A 139 -0.18 -8.07 -6.87
N LEU A 140 0.11 -8.21 -5.58
CA LEU A 140 -0.23 -7.21 -4.57
C LEU A 140 0.48 -5.88 -4.82
N CYS A 141 1.76 -5.92 -5.21
CA CYS A 141 2.56 -4.72 -5.46
C CYS A 141 2.18 -4.04 -6.77
N GLU A 142 1.80 -4.80 -7.79
CA GLU A 142 1.16 -4.25 -8.98
C GLU A 142 -0.15 -3.52 -8.65
N ALA A 143 -1.01 -4.12 -7.80
CA ALA A 143 -2.23 -3.45 -7.34
C ALA A 143 -1.92 -2.16 -6.56
N ALA A 144 -0.86 -2.16 -5.73
CA ALA A 144 -0.43 -0.99 -4.96
C ALA A 144 -0.01 0.18 -5.87
N GLY A 145 0.74 -0.11 -6.95
CA GLY A 145 1.11 0.90 -7.95
C GLY A 145 -0.10 1.53 -8.63
N VAL A 146 -1.08 0.71 -9.04
CA VAL A 146 -2.32 1.22 -9.66
C VAL A 146 -3.17 2.00 -8.66
N HIS A 147 -3.28 1.52 -7.42
CA HIS A 147 -4.00 2.21 -6.35
C HIS A 147 -3.41 3.60 -6.07
N ALA A 148 -2.08 3.70 -5.94
CA ALA A 148 -1.40 4.97 -5.72
C ALA A 148 -1.77 6.01 -6.79
N LEU A 149 -1.79 5.61 -8.06
CA LEU A 149 -2.24 6.49 -9.16
C LEU A 149 -3.67 6.98 -8.96
N ARG A 150 -4.62 6.09 -8.69
CA ARG A 150 -6.04 6.44 -8.56
C ARG A 150 -6.30 7.32 -7.34
N SER A 151 -5.77 6.95 -6.19
CA SER A 151 -5.96 7.70 -4.95
C SER A 151 -5.27 9.06 -4.98
N MET A 152 -4.07 9.15 -5.58
CA MET A 152 -3.43 10.46 -5.79
C MET A 152 -4.21 11.32 -6.78
N ALA A 153 -4.74 10.73 -7.87
CA ALA A 153 -5.56 11.47 -8.82
C ALA A 153 -6.79 12.11 -8.16
N GLU A 154 -7.47 11.39 -7.27
CA GLU A 154 -8.61 11.91 -6.52
C GLU A 154 -8.16 12.98 -5.51
N ARG A 155 -7.14 12.70 -4.71
CA ARG A 155 -6.67 13.59 -3.64
C ARG A 155 -6.10 14.90 -4.18
N TRP A 156 -5.39 14.86 -5.30
CA TRP A 156 -4.76 16.03 -5.90
C TRP A 156 -5.76 16.99 -6.57
N GLU A 157 -7.02 16.62 -6.72
CA GLU A 157 -8.05 17.58 -7.17
C GLU A 157 -8.26 18.72 -6.16
N THR A 158 -7.92 18.52 -4.89
CA THR A 158 -8.11 19.52 -3.81
C THR A 158 -6.94 19.64 -2.84
N GLU A 159 -6.05 18.65 -2.76
CA GLU A 159 -5.00 18.53 -1.73
C GLU A 159 -3.66 18.09 -2.35
N ALA A 160 -3.26 18.68 -3.48
CA ALA A 160 -1.96 18.41 -4.06
C ALA A 160 -0.82 19.01 -3.18
N PRO A 161 0.32 18.31 -2.99
CA PRO A 161 1.43 18.83 -2.16
C PRO A 161 2.01 20.14 -2.68
N PHE A 162 1.99 20.33 -3.99
CA PHE A 162 2.37 21.56 -4.67
C PHE A 162 1.17 22.08 -5.46
N PRO A 163 0.79 23.36 -5.33
CA PRO A 163 -0.38 23.90 -6.04
C PRO A 163 -0.35 23.72 -7.56
N SER A 164 0.84 23.69 -8.16
CA SER A 164 0.99 23.46 -9.60
C SER A 164 0.64 22.04 -10.05
N TRP A 165 0.52 21.08 -9.12
CA TRP A 165 0.30 19.67 -9.41
C TRP A 165 -1.16 19.26 -9.47
N GLU A 166 -2.10 20.08 -8.99
CA GLU A 166 -3.54 19.80 -9.09
C GLU A 166 -3.94 19.54 -10.56
N SER A 167 -3.39 20.34 -11.47
CA SER A 167 -3.60 20.20 -12.92
C SER A 167 -3.05 18.89 -13.53
N TYR A 168 -2.23 18.14 -12.77
CA TYR A 168 -1.67 16.86 -13.19
C TYR A 168 -2.58 15.68 -12.82
N ALA A 169 -3.53 15.84 -11.89
CA ALA A 169 -4.44 14.78 -11.44
C ALA A 169 -5.12 13.99 -12.59
N PRO A 170 -5.62 14.62 -13.68
CA PRO A 170 -6.19 13.88 -14.81
C PRO A 170 -5.20 12.94 -15.51
N ARG A 171 -3.89 13.24 -15.49
CA ARG A 171 -2.84 12.38 -16.08
C ARG A 171 -2.58 11.15 -15.22
N LEU A 172 -2.65 11.27 -13.89
CA LEU A 172 -2.58 10.12 -12.98
C LEU A 172 -3.77 9.18 -13.25
N ARG A 173 -4.98 9.73 -13.29
CA ARG A 173 -6.21 8.98 -13.59
C ARG A 173 -6.13 8.29 -14.94
N SER A 174 -5.75 9.01 -15.99
CA SER A 174 -5.60 8.46 -17.34
C SER A 174 -4.56 7.34 -17.42
N TYR A 175 -3.49 7.41 -16.61
CA TYR A 175 -2.50 6.34 -16.60
C TYR A 175 -3.05 5.08 -15.93
N ALA A 176 -3.73 5.22 -14.79
CA ALA A 176 -4.41 4.09 -14.13
C ALA A 176 -5.48 3.46 -15.03
N ASP A 177 -6.33 4.28 -15.65
CA ASP A 177 -7.39 3.82 -16.55
C ASP A 177 -6.80 3.03 -17.73
N ARG A 178 -5.68 3.50 -18.29
CA ARG A 178 -4.97 2.78 -19.35
C ARG A 178 -4.53 1.40 -18.87
N LEU A 179 -3.80 1.31 -17.75
CA LEU A 179 -3.35 0.05 -17.18
C LEU A 179 -4.54 -0.89 -16.93
N LEU A 180 -5.60 -0.41 -16.29
CA LEU A 180 -6.79 -1.20 -15.99
C LEU A 180 -7.58 -1.64 -17.22
N SER A 181 -7.43 -0.94 -18.36
CA SER A 181 -8.12 -1.27 -19.61
C SER A 181 -7.33 -2.19 -20.55
N GLU A 182 -6.06 -2.46 -20.25
CA GLU A 182 -5.20 -3.25 -21.13
C GLU A 182 -5.71 -4.70 -21.24
N PRO A 183 -5.89 -5.25 -22.46
CA PRO A 183 -6.54 -6.55 -22.65
C PRO A 183 -5.87 -7.72 -21.93
N HIS A 184 -4.54 -7.71 -21.81
CA HIS A 184 -3.79 -8.78 -21.13
C HIS A 184 -4.04 -8.80 -19.62
N ARG A 185 -4.53 -7.70 -19.04
CA ARG A 185 -4.84 -7.56 -17.61
C ARG A 185 -6.28 -7.95 -17.27
N GLN A 186 -7.02 -8.47 -18.25
CA GLN A 186 -8.42 -8.89 -18.10
C GLN A 186 -8.53 -10.40 -18.09
N LEU A 187 -9.49 -10.91 -17.31
CA LEU A 187 -9.89 -12.30 -17.42
C LEU A 187 -10.47 -12.60 -18.81
N PRO A 188 -10.21 -13.79 -19.36
CA PRO A 188 -10.90 -14.24 -20.56
C PRO A 188 -12.43 -14.26 -20.35
N PRO A 189 -13.23 -13.91 -21.38
CA PRO A 189 -14.69 -13.89 -21.25
C PRO A 189 -15.27 -15.22 -20.77
N GLY A 190 -16.14 -15.16 -19.75
CA GLY A 190 -16.83 -16.34 -19.21
C GLY A 190 -15.99 -17.22 -18.28
N VAL A 191 -14.73 -16.86 -17.99
CA VAL A 191 -13.89 -17.57 -17.03
C VAL A 191 -14.02 -16.92 -15.65
N SER A 192 -14.24 -17.73 -14.61
CA SER A 192 -14.26 -17.22 -13.24
C SER A 192 -12.85 -16.89 -12.74
N PRO A 193 -12.67 -15.92 -11.83
CA PRO A 193 -11.37 -15.61 -11.24
C PRO A 193 -10.66 -16.85 -10.67
N GLN A 194 -11.37 -17.64 -9.86
CA GLN A 194 -10.84 -18.86 -9.24
C GLN A 194 -10.48 -19.93 -10.29
N GLY A 195 -11.31 -20.09 -11.32
CA GLY A 195 -11.06 -21.06 -12.38
C GLY A 195 -9.84 -20.69 -13.20
N TRP A 196 -9.68 -19.40 -13.54
CA TRP A 196 -8.49 -18.91 -14.23
C TRP A 196 -7.24 -19.09 -13.36
N LEU A 197 -7.28 -18.63 -12.11
CA LEU A 197 -6.12 -18.72 -11.21
C LEU A 197 -5.69 -20.18 -11.03
N GLN A 198 -6.63 -21.10 -10.81
CA GLN A 198 -6.33 -22.53 -10.69
C GLN A 198 -5.53 -23.07 -11.90
N THR A 199 -5.79 -22.58 -13.11
CA THR A 199 -5.03 -22.98 -14.30
C THR A 199 -3.65 -22.35 -14.40
N GLN A 200 -3.44 -21.15 -13.84
CA GLN A 200 -2.17 -20.44 -13.91
C GLN A 200 -1.21 -20.76 -12.75
N LEU A 201 -1.74 -21.18 -11.60
CA LEU A 201 -0.97 -21.43 -10.38
C LEU A 201 0.30 -22.26 -10.59
N PRO A 202 0.28 -23.41 -11.31
CA PRO A 202 1.50 -24.19 -11.52
C PRO A 202 2.62 -23.40 -12.22
N THR A 203 2.25 -22.55 -13.18
CA THR A 203 3.20 -21.73 -13.94
C THR A 203 3.73 -20.57 -13.10
N MET A 204 2.83 -19.86 -12.40
CA MET A 204 3.18 -18.72 -11.55
C MET A 204 4.01 -19.13 -10.33
N SER A 205 3.76 -20.32 -9.76
CA SER A 205 4.59 -20.87 -8.70
C SER A 205 6.00 -21.25 -9.17
N HIS A 206 6.16 -21.61 -10.44
CA HIS A 206 7.48 -21.89 -11.00
C HIS A 206 8.24 -20.62 -11.40
N ASN A 207 7.54 -19.64 -11.97
CA ASN A 207 8.08 -18.35 -12.34
C ASN A 207 7.23 -17.22 -11.74
N PRO A 208 7.67 -16.58 -10.64
CA PRO A 208 6.85 -15.57 -9.97
C PRO A 208 6.74 -14.26 -10.73
N TYR A 209 7.57 -14.05 -11.75
CA TYR A 209 7.67 -12.80 -12.52
C TYR A 209 6.88 -12.85 -13.84
N LEU A 210 5.84 -13.67 -13.92
CA LEU A 210 4.92 -13.70 -15.07
C LEU A 210 4.00 -12.49 -15.02
N ARG A 211 4.55 -11.36 -15.47
CA ARG A 211 3.95 -10.03 -15.34
C ARG A 211 2.49 -9.97 -15.80
N ASP A 212 2.19 -10.46 -17.00
CA ASP A 212 0.82 -10.46 -17.53
C ASP A 212 -0.16 -11.18 -16.58
N ASP A 213 0.23 -12.31 -16.01
CA ASP A 213 -0.59 -13.05 -15.06
C ASP A 213 -0.69 -12.33 -13.71
N ASN A 214 0.41 -11.75 -13.22
CA ASN A 214 0.41 -10.95 -11.99
C ASN A 214 -0.54 -9.75 -12.12
N GLU A 215 -0.56 -9.10 -13.27
CA GLU A 215 -1.40 -7.93 -13.56
C GLU A 215 -2.89 -8.27 -13.65
N VAL A 216 -3.26 -9.46 -14.14
CA VAL A 216 -4.64 -9.97 -14.05
C VAL A 216 -5.06 -10.14 -12.58
N VAL A 217 -4.23 -10.79 -11.77
CA VAL A 217 -4.51 -10.99 -10.34
C VAL A 217 -4.58 -9.65 -9.61
N ALA A 218 -3.70 -8.71 -9.93
CA ALA A 218 -3.71 -7.37 -9.37
C ALA A 218 -5.05 -6.66 -9.61
N ASN A 219 -5.58 -6.72 -10.84
CA ASN A 219 -6.89 -6.15 -11.18
C ASN A 219 -8.05 -6.79 -10.40
N LEU A 220 -7.94 -8.08 -10.05
CA LEU A 220 -8.93 -8.79 -9.23
C LEU A 220 -8.83 -8.43 -7.74
N LEU A 221 -7.61 -8.18 -7.24
CA LEU A 221 -7.35 -7.81 -5.85
C LEU A 221 -7.68 -6.33 -5.58
N LEU A 222 -7.43 -5.45 -6.54
CA LEU A 222 -7.52 -4.00 -6.35
C LEU A 222 -8.86 -3.54 -5.75
N PRO A 223 -10.05 -4.01 -6.21
CA PRO A 223 -11.33 -3.61 -5.62
C PRO A 223 -11.51 -4.05 -4.17
N LEU A 224 -10.81 -5.10 -3.70
CA LEU A 224 -10.86 -5.50 -2.29
C LEU A 224 -10.04 -4.54 -1.43
N PHE A 225 -8.86 -4.14 -1.90
CA PHE A 225 -8.00 -3.18 -1.20
C PHE A 225 -8.60 -1.78 -1.19
N GLU A 226 -9.24 -1.34 -2.28
CA GLU A 226 -9.84 0.00 -2.40
C GLU A 226 -11.10 0.21 -1.55
N GLN A 227 -11.66 -0.84 -0.92
CA GLN A 227 -12.80 -0.70 -0.01
C GLN A 227 -12.49 0.10 1.26
N SER A 228 -11.23 0.08 1.70
CA SER A 228 -10.77 0.78 2.89
C SER A 228 -9.26 0.96 2.85
N ARG A 229 -8.77 2.17 3.14
CA ARG A 229 -7.31 2.46 3.16
C ARG A 229 -6.57 1.53 4.13
N GLU A 230 -7.24 1.12 5.20
CA GLU A 230 -6.75 0.26 6.27
C GLU A 230 -6.45 -1.15 5.77
N ASN A 231 -7.02 -1.59 4.64
CA ASN A 231 -6.75 -2.89 4.05
C ASN A 231 -5.27 -3.01 3.59
N TRP A 232 -4.65 -1.91 3.15
CA TRP A 232 -3.21 -1.89 2.82
C TRP A 232 -2.31 -2.16 4.03
N SER A 233 -2.79 -1.86 5.25
CA SER A 233 -2.02 -2.15 6.47
C SER A 233 -1.91 -3.65 6.76
N ALA A 234 -2.77 -4.48 6.15
CA ALA A 234 -2.64 -5.93 6.24
C ALA A 234 -1.33 -6.42 5.61
N LEU A 235 -0.77 -5.72 4.62
CA LEU A 235 0.50 -6.09 3.97
C LEU A 235 1.66 -6.19 4.97
N ARG A 236 1.64 -5.39 6.05
CA ARG A 236 2.66 -5.40 7.10
C ARG A 236 2.82 -6.74 7.81
N TYR A 237 1.83 -7.62 7.68
CA TYR A 237 1.83 -8.94 8.29
C TYR A 237 2.11 -10.06 7.28
N LEU A 238 2.32 -9.73 6.00
CA LEU A 238 2.77 -10.67 4.99
C LEU A 238 4.25 -11.04 5.23
N ASN A 239 4.65 -12.26 4.86
CA ASN A 239 6.01 -12.79 4.98
C ASN A 239 6.62 -12.83 6.40
N LEU A 240 5.83 -12.64 7.47
CA LEU A 240 6.32 -12.67 8.86
C LEU A 240 6.46 -14.06 9.48
N ALA A 241 5.94 -15.11 8.84
CA ALA A 241 6.08 -16.48 9.36
C ALA A 241 7.56 -16.89 9.47
N PRO A 242 7.90 -18.00 10.14
CA PRO A 242 9.25 -18.59 10.08
C PRO A 242 9.55 -19.22 8.71
N ALA A 243 10.83 -19.33 8.34
CA ALA A 243 11.24 -19.97 7.08
C ALA A 243 10.83 -21.45 7.04
N GLY A 244 10.50 -21.97 5.85
CA GLY A 244 10.03 -23.36 5.66
C GLY A 244 8.59 -23.62 6.09
N ALA A 245 7.84 -22.59 6.48
CA ALA A 245 6.44 -22.69 6.81
C ALA A 245 5.60 -22.71 5.52
N GLY A 246 5.15 -23.89 5.09
CA GLY A 246 4.14 -24.08 4.03
C GLY A 246 4.63 -23.81 2.60
N THR A 247 4.38 -24.74 1.68
CA THR A 247 4.70 -24.59 0.25
C THR A 247 3.49 -24.14 -0.58
N ASP A 248 2.27 -24.51 -0.17
CA ASP A 248 1.07 -24.17 -0.93
C ASP A 248 0.48 -22.79 -0.60
N LEU A 249 -0.22 -22.21 -1.57
CA LEU A 249 -0.86 -20.89 -1.47
C LEU A 249 -1.83 -20.79 -0.29
N ALA A 250 -2.57 -21.86 0.01
CA ALA A 250 -3.55 -21.83 1.08
C ALA A 250 -2.87 -21.67 2.44
N GLU A 251 -1.76 -22.37 2.67
CA GLU A 251 -0.96 -22.21 3.88
C GLU A 251 -0.29 -20.84 3.95
N TYR A 252 0.22 -20.33 2.83
CA TYR A 252 0.80 -18.99 2.76
C TYR A 252 -0.21 -17.90 3.19
N VAL A 253 -1.45 -17.97 2.69
CA VAL A 253 -2.53 -17.04 3.08
C VAL A 253 -2.96 -17.27 4.53
N ARG A 254 -3.01 -18.51 5.02
CA ARG A 254 -3.30 -18.79 6.44
C ARG A 254 -2.25 -18.18 7.37
N GLN A 255 -0.98 -18.24 7.00
CA GLN A 255 0.10 -17.64 7.79
C GLN A 255 0.03 -16.11 7.82
N TRP A 256 -0.29 -15.49 6.68
CA TRP A 256 -0.56 -14.06 6.62
C TRP A 256 -1.69 -13.70 7.60
N ARG A 257 -2.80 -14.44 7.54
CA ARG A 257 -3.94 -14.26 8.44
C ARG A 257 -3.60 -14.43 9.92
N ARG A 258 -2.80 -15.45 10.27
CA ARG A 258 -2.37 -15.72 11.66
C ARG A 258 -1.44 -14.63 12.20
N SER A 259 -0.58 -14.08 11.33
CA SER A 259 0.35 -13.01 11.67
C SER A 259 -0.36 -11.66 11.84
N ALA A 260 -1.53 -11.50 11.22
CA ALA A 260 -2.30 -10.27 11.27
C ALA A 260 -3.16 -10.14 12.55
N PRO A 261 -3.26 -8.92 13.11
CA PRO A 261 -4.28 -8.54 14.09
C PRO A 261 -5.70 -8.85 13.64
N THR A 262 -6.60 -9.02 14.60
CA THR A 262 -7.98 -9.47 14.36
C THR A 262 -8.74 -8.57 13.40
N GLU A 263 -8.50 -7.25 13.45
CA GLU A 263 -9.13 -6.25 12.59
C GLU A 263 -8.85 -6.46 11.09
N HIS A 264 -7.75 -7.10 10.71
CA HIS A 264 -7.42 -7.37 9.31
C HIS A 264 -7.87 -8.75 8.83
N ARG A 265 -8.28 -9.66 9.73
CA ARG A 265 -8.55 -11.06 9.36
C ARG A 265 -9.72 -11.23 8.40
N ALA A 266 -10.80 -10.46 8.58
CA ALA A 266 -11.96 -10.51 7.69
C ALA A 266 -11.62 -10.06 6.25
N PHE A 267 -10.74 -9.07 6.12
CA PHE A 267 -10.21 -8.64 4.83
C PHE A 267 -9.36 -9.75 4.19
N ILE A 268 -8.44 -10.34 4.96
CA ILE A 268 -7.60 -11.45 4.47
C ILE A 268 -8.47 -12.66 4.06
N ASP A 269 -9.56 -12.94 4.79
CA ASP A 269 -10.53 -13.99 4.43
C ASP A 269 -11.24 -13.70 3.09
N SER A 270 -11.50 -12.43 2.78
CA SER A 270 -12.06 -12.01 1.48
C SER A 270 -11.04 -12.18 0.35
N VAL A 271 -9.76 -11.90 0.61
CA VAL A 271 -8.67 -12.18 -0.34
C VAL A 271 -8.52 -13.69 -0.56
N ALA A 272 -8.55 -14.49 0.51
CA ALA A 272 -8.52 -15.96 0.43
C ALA A 272 -9.66 -16.51 -0.44
N GLN A 273 -10.88 -15.97 -0.27
CA GLN A 273 -12.03 -16.33 -1.09
C GLN A 273 -11.81 -15.99 -2.57
N MET A 274 -11.27 -14.81 -2.88
CA MET A 274 -10.96 -14.42 -4.27
C MET A 274 -9.96 -15.41 -4.89
N LEU A 275 -8.91 -15.77 -4.15
CA LEU A 275 -7.90 -16.74 -4.56
C LEU A 275 -8.40 -18.19 -4.63
N GLY A 276 -9.60 -18.47 -4.13
CA GLY A 276 -10.15 -19.83 -4.09
C GLY A 276 -9.47 -20.75 -3.08
N VAL A 277 -8.81 -20.20 -2.06
CA VAL A 277 -8.19 -20.98 -0.99
C VAL A 277 -9.08 -21.02 0.26
N PRO A 278 -9.11 -22.15 0.99
CA PRO A 278 -10.00 -22.28 2.15
C PRO A 278 -9.58 -21.32 3.26
N ALA A 279 -10.54 -20.54 3.76
CA ALA A 279 -10.40 -19.83 5.03
C ALA A 279 -10.21 -20.86 6.16
N GLU A 280 -9.45 -20.52 7.21
CA GLU A 280 -9.35 -21.40 8.38
C GLU A 280 -10.75 -21.64 8.95
N THR A 281 -11.22 -22.88 8.83
CA THR A 281 -12.36 -23.32 9.64
C THR A 281 -11.88 -23.35 11.09
N GLY A 282 -12.51 -22.55 11.95
CA GLY A 282 -12.17 -22.51 13.36
C GLY A 282 -12.10 -23.93 13.91
N VAL A 283 -10.97 -24.28 14.52
CA VAL A 283 -10.83 -25.53 15.27
C VAL A 283 -11.95 -25.54 16.29
N GLY A 284 -12.94 -26.41 16.06
CA GLY A 284 -13.92 -26.74 17.08
C GLY A 284 -13.15 -27.17 18.31
N VAL A 285 -13.43 -26.52 19.43
CA VAL A 285 -12.92 -26.91 20.74
C VAL A 285 -13.48 -28.30 21.04
N ALA A 286 -12.79 -29.34 20.59
CA ALA A 286 -12.99 -30.71 21.04
C ALA A 286 -12.32 -30.85 22.40
N GLY A 287 -12.87 -30.14 23.40
CA GLY A 287 -12.61 -30.37 24.80
C GLY A 287 -13.37 -31.62 25.24
N GLY A 288 -12.86 -32.79 24.84
CA GLY A 288 -13.29 -34.07 25.41
C GLY A 288 -12.94 -34.08 26.90
N VAL A 289 -13.93 -33.78 27.74
CA VAL A 289 -13.83 -34.09 29.17
C VAL A 289 -14.11 -35.58 29.30
N ALA A 290 -13.04 -36.37 29.35
CA ALA A 290 -13.09 -37.71 29.91
C ALA A 290 -13.41 -37.58 31.40
N SER A 291 -14.69 -37.73 31.77
CA SER A 291 -15.06 -37.95 33.17
C SER A 291 -14.85 -39.42 33.49
N THR A 292 -13.81 -39.66 34.28
CA THR A 292 -13.50 -40.89 34.97
C THR A 292 -14.70 -41.42 35.76
N ALA A 293 -15.00 -42.70 35.60
CA ALA A 293 -15.86 -43.45 36.50
C ALA A 293 -15.18 -43.59 37.88
N ALA A 294 -15.94 -43.28 38.93
CA ALA A 294 -15.70 -43.79 40.28
C ALA A 294 -17.03 -43.87 41.03
N TYR A 295 -17.28 -45.07 41.58
CA TYR A 295 -18.42 -45.58 42.36
C TYR A 295 -19.55 -46.27 41.59
#